data_AF-A0A552AI46-F1
#
_entry.id   AF-A0A552AI46-F1
#
_cell.length_a   1.000
_cell.length_b   1.000
_cell.length_c   1.000
_cell.angle_alpha   90.00
_cell.angle_beta   90.00
_cell.angle_gamma   90.00
#
_symmetry.space_group_name_H-M   'P 1'
#
loop_
_entity.id
_entity.type
_entity.pdbx_description
1 polymer ?
#
loop_
_entity_poly.entity_id
_entity_poly.type
_entity_poly.pdbx_seq_one_letter_code
_entity_poly.pdbx_strand_id
1 'polypeptide(L)'
;MTAEFKFIPLQFHWVAINPKPIGVVYFIGGAFFGTFPNLFYRYLLKQVFKRGYTLIAIPYRFTFRHWNVSLEMVKDLIGLRKAIYEEAKFLGYEDNLELYLEDPTAGNPNYFWMGHSLGCKYISLLEVLSDVENTELEQVLSGCVGKNQAEDIQKSLNNTDIHAVSLKNQPSLLLAPVIAGIDSAIPIAALAKLVQSLGLDVQPNVQETRCLISNSNLFRLLEIIAFAKDIQAKDTVAWFIKELSQQLLKPVVPLANRTHLAPLGWRNGDQELADNVIKSIQELRAKLISCYPQSQEKEEVLMKMISEH
;
A
#
# COMPACT_ATOMS: atom_id res chain seq x y z
N MET A 1 -24.07 11.74 -11.62
CA MET A 1 -23.52 10.97 -12.76
C MET A 1 -23.26 9.52 -12.34
N THR A 2 -23.46 8.53 -13.21
CA THR A 2 -23.11 7.12 -12.87
C THR A 2 -21.62 6.90 -12.97
N ALA A 3 -20.99 6.38 -11.90
CA ALA A 3 -19.56 6.14 -11.85
C ALA A 3 -19.12 5.04 -12.85
N GLU A 4 -18.29 5.39 -13.83
CA GLU A 4 -17.69 4.43 -14.76
C GLU A 4 -16.33 3.95 -14.24
N PHE A 5 -16.16 2.64 -14.08
CA PHE A 5 -14.87 2.09 -13.67
C PHE A 5 -13.88 2.03 -14.85
N LYS A 6 -13.05 3.08 -14.96
CA LYS A 6 -12.02 3.22 -15.99
C LYS A 6 -10.73 3.74 -15.37
N PHE A 7 -9.62 3.10 -15.73
CA PHE A 7 -8.30 3.64 -15.41
C PHE A 7 -7.88 4.62 -16.51
N ILE A 8 -7.45 5.80 -16.10
CA ILE A 8 -6.77 6.79 -16.94
C ILE A 8 -5.31 6.90 -16.50
N PRO A 9 -4.37 7.13 -17.42
CA PRO A 9 -3.01 7.44 -17.05
C PRO A 9 -2.98 8.85 -16.45
N LEU A 10 -2.39 8.99 -15.26
CA LEU A 10 -2.18 10.29 -14.64
C LEU A 10 -0.79 10.30 -14.00
N GLN A 11 0.06 11.20 -14.49
CA GLN A 11 1.51 11.18 -14.20
C GLN A 11 2.10 9.79 -14.53
N PHE A 12 2.69 9.10 -13.55
CA PHE A 12 3.30 7.78 -13.70
C PHE A 12 2.39 6.62 -13.26
N HIS A 13 1.11 6.92 -12.92
CA HIS A 13 0.18 5.95 -12.31
C HIS A 13 -1.08 5.76 -13.14
N TRP A 14 -1.87 4.74 -12.78
CA TRP A 14 -3.20 4.51 -13.33
C TRP A 14 -4.25 4.85 -12.29
N VAL A 15 -5.12 5.82 -12.59
CA VAL A 15 -6.13 6.29 -11.64
C VAL A 15 -7.53 5.98 -12.15
N ALA A 16 -8.39 5.43 -11.29
CA ALA A 16 -9.83 5.37 -11.50
C ALA A 16 -10.50 6.34 -10.53
N ILE A 17 -10.88 7.50 -11.03
CA ILE A 17 -11.45 8.61 -10.25
C ILE A 17 -12.94 8.33 -10.02
N ASN A 18 -13.36 8.30 -8.75
CA ASN A 18 -14.77 8.17 -8.42
C ASN A 18 -15.43 9.56 -8.44
N PRO A 19 -16.59 9.75 -9.09
CA PRO A 19 -17.25 11.06 -9.15
C PRO A 19 -17.77 11.57 -7.80
N LYS A 20 -17.94 10.67 -6.81
CA LYS A 20 -18.31 11.00 -5.43
C LYS A 20 -17.40 10.22 -4.48
N PRO A 21 -16.12 10.60 -4.38
CA PRO A 21 -15.12 9.82 -3.66
C PRO A 21 -15.43 9.84 -2.16
N ILE A 22 -15.44 8.67 -1.54
CA ILE A 22 -15.49 8.55 -0.07
C ILE A 22 -14.10 8.32 0.53
N GLY A 23 -13.10 8.10 -0.33
CA GLY A 23 -11.73 7.81 0.04
C GLY A 23 -10.89 7.42 -1.17
N VAL A 24 -9.61 7.22 -0.94
CA VAL A 24 -8.59 6.85 -1.94
C VAL A 24 -7.89 5.58 -1.48
N VAL A 25 -7.74 4.63 -2.39
CA VAL A 25 -6.94 3.41 -2.17
C VAL A 25 -5.76 3.40 -3.14
N TYR A 26 -4.55 3.48 -2.58
CA TYR A 26 -3.31 3.21 -3.29
C TYR A 26 -3.10 1.70 -3.34
N PHE A 27 -2.82 1.14 -4.52
CA PHE A 27 -2.66 -0.29 -4.70
C PHE A 27 -1.34 -0.64 -5.39
N ILE A 28 -0.53 -1.48 -4.73
CA ILE A 28 0.72 -2.04 -5.25
C ILE A 28 0.58 -3.56 -5.36
N GLY A 29 0.73 -4.09 -6.58
CA GLY A 29 0.62 -5.53 -6.84
C GLY A 29 1.90 -6.32 -6.58
N GLY A 30 1.80 -7.64 -6.68
CA GLY A 30 2.91 -8.58 -6.58
C GLY A 30 3.89 -8.55 -7.76
N ALA A 31 4.87 -9.45 -7.76
CA ALA A 31 5.89 -9.54 -8.81
C ALA A 31 5.33 -9.97 -10.18
N PHE A 32 6.17 -9.89 -11.22
CA PHE A 32 5.85 -10.29 -12.60
C PHE A 32 4.60 -9.58 -13.14
N PHE A 33 3.56 -10.32 -13.50
CA PHE A 33 2.28 -9.76 -13.94
C PHE A 33 1.69 -8.79 -12.92
N GLY A 34 1.94 -9.02 -11.63
CA GLY A 34 1.41 -8.17 -10.58
C GLY A 34 1.92 -6.71 -10.63
N THR A 35 3.01 -6.45 -11.36
CA THR A 35 3.60 -5.11 -11.56
C THR A 35 2.72 -4.17 -12.39
N PHE A 36 1.64 -4.68 -13.00
CA PHE A 36 0.62 -3.91 -13.72
C PHE A 36 -0.73 -4.03 -13.02
N PRO A 37 -0.96 -3.30 -11.91
CA PRO A 37 -2.08 -3.62 -11.04
C PRO A 37 -3.45 -3.28 -11.65
N ASN A 38 -3.48 -2.22 -12.48
CA ASN A 38 -4.63 -1.81 -13.26
C ASN A 38 -5.14 -2.93 -14.19
N LEU A 39 -4.24 -3.83 -14.60
CA LEU A 39 -4.55 -4.94 -15.47
C LEU A 39 -4.95 -6.18 -14.65
N PHE A 40 -4.01 -6.72 -13.88
CA PHE A 40 -4.15 -8.07 -13.34
C PHE A 40 -4.99 -8.16 -12.05
N TYR A 41 -5.33 -7.04 -11.42
CA TYR A 41 -6.21 -6.97 -10.24
C TYR A 41 -7.51 -6.23 -10.55
N ARG A 42 -7.81 -6.05 -11.84
CA ARG A 42 -8.93 -5.24 -12.32
C ARG A 42 -10.26 -5.64 -11.67
N TYR A 43 -10.49 -6.94 -11.45
CA TYR A 43 -11.71 -7.40 -10.79
C TYR A 43 -11.82 -6.88 -9.36
N LEU A 44 -10.80 -7.14 -8.53
CA LEU A 44 -10.75 -6.72 -7.12
C LEU A 44 -10.90 -5.21 -7.00
N LEU A 45 -10.09 -4.47 -7.76
CA LEU A 45 -10.12 -3.01 -7.80
C LEU A 45 -11.50 -2.50 -8.23
N LYS A 46 -12.13 -3.10 -9.24
CA LYS A 46 -13.51 -2.72 -9.64
C LYS A 46 -14.50 -2.83 -8.48
N GLN A 47 -14.40 -3.87 -7.65
CA GLN A 47 -15.32 -4.03 -6.52
C GLN A 47 -15.12 -2.95 -5.46
N VAL A 48 -13.87 -2.58 -5.18
CA VAL A 48 -13.55 -1.47 -4.26
C VAL A 48 -14.04 -0.13 -4.82
N PHE A 49 -13.84 0.13 -6.12
CA PHE A 49 -14.31 1.36 -6.79
C PHE A 49 -15.83 1.53 -6.68
N LYS A 50 -16.60 0.45 -6.86
CA LYS A 50 -18.07 0.46 -6.71
C LYS A 50 -18.55 0.87 -5.32
N ARG A 51 -17.68 0.78 -4.30
CA ARG A 51 -17.99 1.23 -2.94
C ARG A 51 -17.69 2.71 -2.70
N GLY A 52 -17.36 3.48 -3.74
CA GLY A 52 -17.13 4.93 -3.64
C GLY A 52 -15.66 5.34 -3.56
N TYR A 53 -14.71 4.39 -3.63
CA TYR A 53 -13.29 4.72 -3.53
C TYR A 53 -12.70 5.11 -4.89
N THR A 54 -11.87 6.15 -4.88
CA THR A 54 -10.92 6.42 -5.97
C THR A 54 -9.74 5.47 -5.85
N LEU A 55 -9.27 4.92 -6.97
CA LEU A 55 -8.19 3.92 -6.96
C LEU A 55 -6.97 4.44 -7.69
N ILE A 56 -5.80 4.25 -7.07
CA ILE A 56 -4.51 4.55 -7.66
C ILE A 56 -3.76 3.23 -7.78
N ALA A 57 -3.68 2.68 -8.98
CA ALA A 57 -2.88 1.50 -9.28
C ALA A 57 -1.46 1.93 -9.63
N ILE A 58 -0.49 1.56 -8.79
CA ILE A 58 0.91 1.97 -8.89
C ILE A 58 1.69 0.88 -9.64
N PRO A 59 2.04 1.09 -10.92
CA PRO A 59 2.93 0.19 -11.62
C PRO A 59 4.36 0.36 -11.11
N TYR A 60 5.19 -0.68 -11.28
CA TYR A 60 6.62 -0.57 -10.96
C TYR A 60 7.46 -1.49 -11.82
N ARG A 61 8.74 -1.16 -11.94
CA ARG A 61 9.71 -2.04 -12.62
C ARG A 61 10.20 -3.09 -11.63
N PHE A 62 10.07 -4.37 -11.98
CA PHE A 62 10.60 -5.46 -11.17
C PHE A 62 12.13 -5.50 -11.27
N THR A 63 12.80 -5.39 -10.12
CA THR A 63 14.27 -5.34 -9.97
C THR A 63 14.63 -5.83 -8.56
N PHE A 64 15.88 -6.24 -8.33
CA PHE A 64 16.39 -6.61 -7.01
C PHE A 64 16.75 -5.39 -6.12
N ARG A 65 16.80 -4.18 -6.69
CA ARG A 65 17.03 -2.93 -5.94
C ARG A 65 15.70 -2.36 -5.45
N HIS A 66 15.13 -2.97 -4.42
CA HIS A 66 13.80 -2.63 -3.92
C HIS A 66 13.75 -1.23 -3.29
N TRP A 67 14.86 -0.74 -2.70
CA TRP A 67 14.95 0.65 -2.28
C TRP A 67 14.76 1.63 -3.43
N ASN A 68 15.40 1.39 -4.58
CA ASN A 68 15.23 2.26 -5.74
C ASN A 68 13.76 2.31 -6.18
N VAL A 69 13.07 1.18 -6.16
CA VAL A 69 11.64 1.10 -6.49
C VAL A 69 10.81 1.95 -5.52
N SER A 70 11.00 1.81 -4.21
CA SER A 70 10.28 2.61 -3.21
C SER A 70 10.60 4.11 -3.30
N LEU A 71 11.86 4.47 -3.53
CA LEU A 71 12.29 5.86 -3.66
C LEU A 71 11.78 6.53 -4.94
N GLU A 72 11.67 5.77 -6.03
CA GLU A 72 11.03 6.21 -7.28
C GLU A 72 9.52 6.41 -7.05
N MET A 73 8.85 5.47 -6.36
CA MET A 73 7.43 5.62 -5.99
C MET A 73 7.18 6.89 -5.15
N VAL A 74 8.02 7.19 -4.16
CA VAL A 74 7.93 8.44 -3.37
C VAL A 74 7.93 9.65 -4.31
N LYS A 75 8.87 9.71 -5.26
CA LYS A 75 9.00 10.83 -6.19
C LYS A 75 7.81 10.95 -7.14
N ASP A 76 7.37 9.81 -7.68
CA ASP A 76 6.30 9.74 -8.67
C ASP A 76 4.91 10.04 -8.08
N LEU A 77 4.75 9.94 -6.76
CA LEU A 77 3.49 10.25 -6.08
C LEU A 77 3.35 11.73 -5.71
N ILE A 78 4.44 12.51 -5.76
CA ILE A 78 4.40 13.94 -5.42
C ILE A 78 3.51 14.69 -6.40
N GLY A 79 2.52 15.40 -5.86
CA GLY A 79 1.56 16.17 -6.64
C GLY A 79 0.46 15.34 -7.31
N LEU A 80 0.47 14.01 -7.21
CA LEU A 80 -0.56 13.15 -7.81
C LEU A 80 -1.96 13.51 -7.31
N ARG A 81 -2.11 13.74 -6.00
CA ARG A 81 -3.40 14.11 -5.41
C ARG A 81 -3.99 15.38 -6.02
N LYS A 82 -3.15 16.41 -6.23
CA LYS A 82 -3.56 17.64 -6.92
C LYS A 82 -3.91 17.36 -8.39
N ALA A 83 -3.15 16.51 -9.08
CA ALA A 83 -3.48 16.12 -10.45
C ALA A 83 -4.85 15.41 -10.52
N ILE A 84 -5.17 14.55 -9.54
CA ILE A 84 -6.48 13.87 -9.44
C ILE A 84 -7.60 14.89 -9.23
N TYR A 85 -7.39 15.88 -8.35
CA TYR A 85 -8.36 16.96 -8.13
C TYR A 85 -8.68 17.74 -9.42
N GLU A 86 -7.64 18.19 -10.14
CA GLU A 86 -7.82 18.94 -11.39
C GLU A 86 -8.49 18.11 -12.48
N GLU A 87 -8.10 16.82 -12.61
CA GLU A 87 -8.71 15.91 -13.58
C GLU A 87 -10.19 15.62 -13.22
N ALA A 88 -10.51 15.43 -11.93
CA ALA A 88 -11.89 15.26 -11.49
C ALA A 88 -12.76 16.47 -11.84
N LYS A 89 -12.25 17.70 -11.66
CA LYS A 89 -12.94 18.93 -12.06
C LYS A 89 -13.08 19.03 -13.58
N PHE A 90 -12.04 18.67 -14.33
CA PHE A 90 -12.10 18.65 -15.79
C PHE A 90 -13.17 17.68 -16.31
N LEU A 91 -13.36 16.54 -15.63
CA LEU A 91 -14.42 15.56 -15.93
C LEU A 91 -15.83 16.02 -15.47
N GLY A 92 -15.95 17.21 -14.88
CA GLY A 92 -17.21 17.79 -14.42
C GLY A 92 -17.72 17.19 -13.11
N TYR A 93 -16.86 16.55 -12.32
CA TYR A 93 -17.24 16.05 -10.99
C TYR A 93 -17.28 17.24 -10.01
N GLU A 94 -18.23 17.21 -9.07
CA GLU A 94 -18.45 18.31 -8.11
C GLU A 94 -18.52 17.82 -6.67
N ASP A 95 -18.83 16.54 -6.45
CA ASP A 95 -19.05 16.00 -5.11
C ASP A 95 -17.74 15.63 -4.41
N ASN A 96 -17.54 16.16 -3.19
CA ASN A 96 -16.46 15.79 -2.25
C ASN A 96 -15.02 15.79 -2.84
N LEU A 97 -14.73 16.62 -3.83
CA LEU A 97 -13.40 16.64 -4.47
C LEU A 97 -12.29 17.19 -3.57
N GLU A 98 -12.63 18.05 -2.61
CA GLU A 98 -11.69 18.61 -1.64
C GLU A 98 -11.00 17.53 -0.79
N LEU A 99 -11.55 16.30 -0.74
CA LEU A 99 -10.89 15.12 -0.18
C LEU A 99 -9.47 14.96 -0.71
N TYR A 100 -9.23 15.20 -2.00
CA TYR A 100 -7.91 15.07 -2.63
C TYR A 100 -6.91 16.14 -2.18
N LEU A 101 -7.36 17.24 -1.58
CA LEU A 101 -6.50 18.33 -1.11
C LEU A 101 -6.22 18.24 0.39
N GLU A 102 -6.74 17.22 1.07
CA GLU A 102 -6.45 16.98 2.49
C GLU A 102 -4.95 16.79 2.74
N ASP A 103 -4.50 17.35 3.87
CA ASP A 103 -3.17 17.11 4.41
C ASP A 103 -2.89 15.58 4.52
N PRO A 104 -1.85 15.06 3.84
CA PRO A 104 -1.51 13.64 3.86
C PRO A 104 -1.24 13.05 5.25
N THR A 105 -0.78 13.87 6.20
CA THR A 105 -0.46 13.39 7.55
C THR A 105 -1.59 13.62 8.55
N ALA A 106 -2.65 14.33 8.15
CA ALA A 106 -3.82 14.49 9.00
C ALA A 106 -4.43 13.11 9.30
N GLY A 107 -4.97 12.96 10.52
CA GLY A 107 -5.69 11.76 10.96
C GLY A 107 -7.06 11.59 10.29
N ASN A 108 -7.19 11.95 9.01
CA ASN A 108 -8.41 11.79 8.24
C ASN A 108 -8.51 10.33 7.75
N PRO A 109 -9.67 9.67 7.90
CA PRO A 109 -9.85 8.25 7.57
C PRO A 109 -10.11 8.01 6.08
N ASN A 110 -9.45 8.77 5.19
CA ASN A 110 -9.80 8.83 3.77
C ASN A 110 -8.78 8.17 2.83
N TYR A 111 -7.59 7.83 3.33
CA TYR A 111 -6.50 7.31 2.49
C TYR A 111 -6.04 5.94 3.01
N PHE A 112 -5.99 4.96 2.12
CA PHE A 112 -5.66 3.58 2.44
C PHE A 112 -4.61 3.06 1.46
N TRP A 113 -3.73 2.21 1.97
CA TRP A 113 -2.70 1.52 1.20
C TRP A 113 -3.02 0.03 1.17
N MET A 114 -3.03 -0.55 -0.02
CA MET A 114 -3.33 -1.95 -0.20
C MET A 114 -2.23 -2.62 -1.03
N GLY A 115 -1.66 -3.68 -0.51
CA GLY A 115 -0.56 -4.41 -1.13
C GLY A 115 -0.94 -5.85 -1.42
N HIS A 116 -0.39 -6.44 -2.47
CA HIS A 116 -0.39 -7.89 -2.65
C HIS A 116 1.04 -8.42 -2.80
N SER A 117 1.38 -9.52 -2.11
CA SER A 117 2.66 -10.23 -2.28
C SER A 117 3.85 -9.29 -2.08
N LEU A 118 4.74 -9.15 -3.08
CA LEU A 118 5.87 -8.21 -3.06
C LEU A 118 5.44 -6.74 -2.91
N GLY A 119 4.25 -6.37 -3.38
CA GLY A 119 3.68 -5.03 -3.18
C GLY A 119 3.57 -4.65 -1.71
N CYS A 120 3.33 -5.63 -0.83
CA CYS A 120 3.29 -5.42 0.61
C CYS A 120 4.65 -4.97 1.16
N LYS A 121 5.76 -5.51 0.64
CA LYS A 121 7.10 -5.07 1.02
C LYS A 121 7.33 -3.61 0.63
N TYR A 122 6.89 -3.19 -0.55
CA TYR A 122 7.03 -1.78 -0.95
C TYR A 122 6.22 -0.84 -0.07
N ILE A 123 4.99 -1.20 0.31
CA ILE A 123 4.21 -0.44 1.29
C ILE A 123 4.97 -0.33 2.62
N SER A 124 5.52 -1.44 3.13
CA SER A 124 6.30 -1.39 4.38
C SER A 124 7.54 -0.48 4.26
N LEU A 125 8.23 -0.48 3.13
CA LEU A 125 9.36 0.42 2.91
C LEU A 125 8.90 1.88 2.83
N LEU A 126 7.80 2.18 2.13
CA LEU A 126 7.22 3.52 2.07
C LEU A 126 6.78 4.00 3.46
N GLU A 127 6.24 3.11 4.28
CA GLU A 127 5.84 3.39 5.65
C GLU A 127 7.06 3.74 6.51
N VAL A 128 8.16 3.00 6.41
CA VAL A 128 9.43 3.37 7.06
C VAL A 128 9.93 4.75 6.61
N LEU A 129 9.84 5.06 5.31
CA LEU A 129 10.25 6.36 4.78
C LEU A 129 9.34 7.53 5.19
N SER A 130 8.16 7.24 5.76
CA SER A 130 7.16 8.25 6.12
C SER A 130 7.41 8.95 7.45
N ASP A 131 8.49 8.58 8.15
CA ASP A 131 8.87 9.21 9.41
C ASP A 131 9.58 10.57 9.18
N VAL A 132 8.77 11.63 9.22
CA VAL A 132 9.13 12.99 8.76
C VAL A 132 10.14 13.69 9.68
N GLU A 133 10.35 13.22 10.92
CA GLU A 133 11.23 13.91 11.89
C GLU A 133 12.74 13.58 11.73
N ASN A 134 13.11 12.80 10.70
CA ASN A 134 14.44 12.53 10.13
C ASN A 134 15.48 11.87 11.08
N THR A 135 15.48 12.21 12.37
CA THR A 135 16.45 11.75 13.37
C THR A 135 16.22 10.30 13.78
N GLU A 136 14.96 9.88 13.92
CA GLU A 136 14.59 8.48 14.21
C GLU A 136 14.80 7.60 12.96
N LEU A 137 14.46 8.11 11.78
CA LEU A 137 14.71 7.45 10.50
C LEU A 137 16.19 7.15 10.26
N GLU A 138 17.09 8.12 10.49
CA GLU A 138 18.53 7.91 10.33
C GLU A 138 19.09 6.81 11.24
N GLN A 139 18.62 6.75 12.48
CA GLN A 139 19.02 5.72 13.44
C GLN A 139 18.52 4.34 13.02
N VAL A 140 17.25 4.24 12.62
CA VAL A 140 16.64 2.99 12.14
C VAL A 140 17.34 2.49 10.89
N LEU A 141 17.58 3.36 9.90
CA LEU A 141 18.28 3.00 8.67
C LEU A 141 19.72 2.55 8.96
N SER A 142 20.49 3.34 9.71
CA SER A 142 21.89 3.01 10.01
C SER A 142 22.03 1.70 10.79
N GLY A 143 21.11 1.44 11.72
CA GLY A 143 21.09 0.24 12.54
C GLY A 143 20.66 -1.03 11.80
N CYS A 144 19.76 -0.91 10.81
CA CYS A 144 19.18 -2.06 10.13
C CYS A 144 19.85 -2.38 8.78
N VAL A 145 20.25 -1.38 8.00
CA VAL A 145 20.76 -1.57 6.63
C VAL A 145 22.23 -1.19 6.44
N GLY A 146 22.87 -0.70 7.50
CA GLY A 146 24.25 -0.22 7.48
C GLY A 146 24.41 1.17 6.85
N LYS A 147 25.56 1.78 7.14
CA LYS A 147 25.82 3.20 6.83
C LYS A 147 25.69 3.55 5.35
N ASN A 148 26.32 2.77 4.46
CA ASN A 148 26.31 3.07 3.03
C ASN A 148 24.89 3.09 2.45
N GLN A 149 24.06 2.11 2.80
CA GLN A 149 22.68 2.06 2.31
C GLN A 149 21.83 3.17 2.92
N ALA A 150 22.01 3.47 4.21
CA ALA A 150 21.35 4.58 4.87
C ALA A 150 21.69 5.94 4.22
N GLU A 151 22.97 6.21 3.95
CA GLU A 151 23.45 7.42 3.29
C GLU A 151 22.89 7.56 1.86
N ASP A 152 22.84 6.46 1.09
CA ASP A 152 22.26 6.45 -0.25
C ASP A 152 20.76 6.75 -0.25
N ILE A 153 20.02 6.22 0.72
CA ILE A 153 18.59 6.49 0.92
C ILE A 153 18.38 7.95 1.27
N GLN A 154 19.08 8.47 2.28
CA GLN A 154 18.99 9.87 2.70
C GLN A 154 19.31 10.82 1.54
N LYS A 155 20.41 10.57 0.83
CA LYS A 155 20.78 11.37 -0.35
C LYS A 155 19.70 11.34 -1.42
N SER A 156 19.03 10.20 -1.61
CA SER A 156 17.94 10.08 -2.59
C SER A 156 16.68 10.83 -2.20
N LEU A 157 16.47 11.04 -0.89
CA LEU A 157 15.36 11.77 -0.29
C LEU A 157 15.65 13.26 -0.08
N ASN A 158 16.91 13.70 -0.18
CA ASN A 158 17.25 15.11 -0.09
C ASN A 158 16.41 15.93 -1.10
N ASN A 159 15.83 17.03 -0.61
CA ASN A 159 14.92 17.89 -1.37
C ASN A 159 13.64 17.21 -1.88
N THR A 160 13.26 16.06 -1.30
CA THR A 160 12.00 15.38 -1.60
C THR A 160 10.97 15.75 -0.53
N ASP A 161 9.78 16.18 -0.95
CA ASP A 161 8.67 16.45 -0.04
C ASP A 161 8.03 15.13 0.44
N ILE A 162 8.67 14.49 1.41
CA ILE A 162 8.19 13.24 2.01
C ILE A 162 6.82 13.43 2.67
N HIS A 163 6.55 14.63 3.20
CA HIS A 163 5.27 14.94 3.82
C HIS A 163 4.12 14.79 2.83
N ALA A 164 4.30 15.23 1.58
CA ALA A 164 3.30 15.10 0.52
C ALA A 164 2.87 13.65 0.21
N VAL A 165 3.71 12.66 0.53
CA VAL A 165 3.50 11.24 0.21
C VAL A 165 3.58 10.33 1.43
N SER A 166 3.55 10.91 2.63
CA SER A 166 3.64 10.17 3.90
C SER A 166 2.45 9.24 4.09
N LEU A 167 2.73 8.06 4.63
CA LEU A 167 1.76 7.06 5.08
C LEU A 167 1.35 7.27 6.55
N LYS A 168 1.87 8.31 7.23
CA LYS A 168 1.53 8.59 8.62
C LYS A 168 0.01 8.77 8.77
N ASN A 169 -0.58 8.02 9.70
CA ASN A 169 -2.02 7.97 9.96
C ASN A 169 -2.88 7.43 8.79
N GLN A 170 -2.30 6.74 7.81
CA GLN A 170 -3.02 6.10 6.72
C GLN A 170 -2.96 4.57 6.89
N PRO A 171 -4.09 3.83 6.85
CA PRO A 171 -4.06 2.40 7.12
C PRO A 171 -3.51 1.59 5.96
N SER A 172 -2.80 0.50 6.30
CA SER A 172 -2.23 -0.46 5.36
C SER A 172 -2.96 -1.80 5.45
N LEU A 173 -3.43 -2.31 4.31
CA LEU A 173 -4.05 -3.63 4.15
C LEU A 173 -3.15 -4.53 3.29
N LEU A 174 -2.55 -5.54 3.90
CA LEU A 174 -1.62 -6.45 3.21
C LEU A 174 -2.30 -7.76 2.85
N LEU A 175 -2.38 -8.05 1.56
CA LEU A 175 -2.92 -9.30 1.01
C LEU A 175 -1.76 -10.25 0.76
N ALA A 176 -1.74 -11.40 1.44
CA ALA A 176 -0.68 -12.41 1.30
C ALA A 176 0.74 -11.80 1.24
N PRO A 177 1.17 -11.07 2.28
CA PRO A 177 2.44 -10.34 2.26
C PRO A 177 3.63 -11.28 2.06
N VAL A 178 4.58 -10.87 1.21
CA VAL A 178 5.85 -11.57 1.00
C VAL A 178 7.00 -10.59 1.17
N ILE A 179 7.84 -10.81 2.19
CA ILE A 179 9.14 -10.14 2.28
C ILE A 179 10.13 -11.00 1.48
N ALA A 180 10.24 -10.70 0.19
CA ALA A 180 11.04 -11.51 -0.74
C ALA A 180 12.55 -11.27 -0.58
N GLY A 181 13.32 -12.36 -0.67
CA GLY A 181 14.75 -12.41 -0.98
C GLY A 181 15.01 -12.79 -2.44
N ILE A 182 16.27 -12.96 -2.83
CA ILE A 182 16.64 -13.26 -4.23
C ILE A 182 16.17 -14.64 -4.74
N ASP A 183 15.92 -15.58 -3.83
CA ASP A 183 15.38 -16.92 -4.10
C ASP A 183 13.97 -16.91 -4.69
N SER A 184 13.16 -15.93 -4.31
CA SER A 184 11.79 -15.75 -4.79
C SER A 184 11.73 -15.04 -6.15
N ALA A 185 12.85 -14.44 -6.57
CA ALA A 185 12.92 -13.55 -7.73
C ALA A 185 13.70 -14.16 -8.92
N ILE A 186 14.43 -15.26 -8.72
CA ILE A 186 15.11 -16.02 -9.78
C ILE A 186 14.44 -17.39 -9.97
N PRO A 187 13.85 -17.69 -11.15
CA PRO A 187 13.11 -18.94 -11.38
C PRO A 187 14.00 -20.19 -11.46
N ILE A 188 15.32 -20.02 -11.56
CA ILE A 188 16.30 -21.11 -11.67
C ILE A 188 17.00 -21.29 -10.31
N ALA A 189 16.63 -22.34 -9.57
CA ALA A 189 17.12 -22.60 -8.21
C ALA A 189 18.66 -22.71 -8.12
N ALA A 190 19.33 -23.28 -9.13
CA ALA A 190 20.79 -23.36 -9.17
C ALA A 190 21.45 -21.98 -9.30
N LEU A 191 20.85 -21.10 -10.11
CA LEU A 191 21.31 -19.72 -10.27
C LEU A 191 21.03 -18.90 -9.01
N ALA A 192 19.85 -19.08 -8.39
CA ALA A 192 19.53 -18.45 -7.11
C ALA A 192 20.56 -18.79 -6.03
N LYS A 193 20.93 -20.07 -5.88
CA LYS A 193 21.94 -20.52 -4.92
C LYS A 193 23.34 -19.99 -5.23
N LEU A 194 23.72 -19.94 -6.51
CA LEU A 194 25.01 -19.37 -6.93
C LEU A 194 25.09 -17.88 -6.59
N VAL A 195 24.06 -17.11 -6.94
CA VAL A 195 24.01 -15.66 -6.67
C VAL A 195 24.02 -15.39 -5.16
N GLN A 196 23.29 -16.17 -4.36
CA GLN A 196 23.37 -16.12 -2.89
C GLN A 196 24.77 -16.44 -2.36
N SER A 197 25.44 -17.45 -2.89
CA SER A 197 26.80 -17.83 -2.48
C SER A 197 27.85 -16.74 -2.80
N LEU A 198 27.56 -15.88 -3.78
CA LEU A 198 28.36 -14.71 -4.12
C LEU A 198 28.01 -13.47 -3.28
N GLY A 199 27.10 -13.58 -2.31
CA GLY A 199 26.68 -12.48 -1.43
C GLY A 199 25.81 -11.43 -2.11
N LEU A 200 25.25 -11.74 -3.29
CA LEU A 200 24.32 -10.87 -3.99
C LEU A 200 22.90 -11.21 -3.52
N ASP A 201 22.22 -10.26 -2.89
CA ASP A 201 20.82 -10.36 -2.49
C ASP A 201 20.06 -9.09 -2.89
N VAL A 202 18.73 -9.12 -2.74
CA VAL A 202 17.88 -7.94 -2.90
C VAL A 202 18.19 -6.90 -1.82
N GLN A 203 18.02 -5.62 -2.14
CA GLN A 203 18.26 -4.52 -1.21
C GLN A 203 16.97 -3.72 -0.97
N PRO A 204 16.43 -3.69 0.27
CA PRO A 204 16.92 -4.40 1.46
C PRO A 204 16.60 -5.90 1.40
N ASN A 205 17.42 -6.73 2.05
CA ASN A 205 17.17 -8.17 2.17
C ASN A 205 16.06 -8.48 3.19
N VAL A 206 15.76 -9.76 3.43
CA VAL A 206 14.67 -10.16 4.33
C VAL A 206 14.93 -9.71 5.78
N GLN A 207 16.14 -9.90 6.27
CA GLN A 207 16.55 -9.55 7.64
C GLN A 207 16.52 -8.04 7.84
N GLU A 208 17.09 -7.29 6.90
CA GLU A 208 17.06 -5.83 6.85
C GLU A 208 15.63 -5.30 6.84
N THR A 209 14.77 -5.83 5.96
CA THR A 209 13.35 -5.41 5.88
C THR A 209 12.63 -5.65 7.21
N ARG A 210 12.84 -6.81 7.82
CA ARG A 210 12.24 -7.14 9.12
C ARG A 210 12.74 -6.22 10.23
N CYS A 211 14.04 -5.94 10.27
CA CYS A 211 14.63 -5.01 11.22
C CYS A 211 14.00 -3.62 11.10
N LEU A 212 13.84 -3.09 9.88
CA LEU A 212 13.24 -1.77 9.64
C LEU A 212 11.80 -1.70 10.15
N ILE A 213 11.01 -2.75 9.89
CA ILE A 213 9.62 -2.82 10.35
C ILE A 213 9.57 -2.91 11.89
N SER A 214 10.35 -3.80 12.50
CA SER A 214 10.40 -3.98 13.96
C SER A 214 10.79 -2.72 14.73
N ASN A 215 11.64 -1.88 14.15
CA ASN A 215 12.13 -0.66 14.77
C ASN A 215 11.34 0.60 14.36
N SER A 216 10.25 0.45 13.61
CA SER A 216 9.38 1.56 13.22
C SER A 216 8.14 1.64 14.09
N ASN A 217 7.78 2.87 14.48
CA ASN A 217 6.59 3.16 15.25
C ASN A 217 5.32 3.37 14.40
N LEU A 218 5.42 3.23 13.07
CA LEU A 218 4.37 3.64 12.13
C LEU A 218 3.32 2.55 11.81
N PHE A 219 3.66 1.27 12.03
CA PHE A 219 2.84 0.09 11.68
C PHE A 219 1.59 -0.17 12.57
N ARG A 220 1.03 0.88 13.18
CA ARG A 220 -0.10 0.80 14.13
C ARG A 220 -1.48 0.65 13.45
N LEU A 221 -1.55 0.91 12.15
CA LEU A 221 -2.79 0.86 11.35
C LEU A 221 -2.69 -0.22 10.27
N LEU A 222 -2.08 -1.34 10.62
CA LEU A 222 -1.84 -2.46 9.73
C LEU A 222 -2.88 -3.57 9.95
N GLU A 223 -3.46 -4.05 8.86
CA GLU A 223 -4.27 -5.27 8.80
C GLU A 223 -3.74 -6.23 7.73
N ILE A 224 -3.84 -7.52 7.99
CA ILE A 224 -3.36 -8.58 7.09
C ILE A 224 -4.51 -9.53 6.75
N ILE A 225 -4.72 -9.74 5.44
CA ILE A 225 -5.56 -10.82 4.93
C ILE A 225 -4.64 -11.96 4.49
N ALA A 226 -4.67 -13.07 5.21
CA ALA A 226 -3.84 -14.24 4.92
C ALA A 226 -4.63 -15.33 4.20
N PHE A 227 -4.00 -16.01 3.26
CA PHE A 227 -4.65 -17.08 2.49
C PHE A 227 -4.22 -18.45 3.00
N ALA A 228 -5.18 -19.28 3.39
CA ALA A 228 -4.89 -20.51 4.12
C ALA A 228 -4.07 -21.55 3.33
N LYS A 229 -4.13 -21.54 1.99
CA LYS A 229 -3.35 -22.45 1.12
C LYS A 229 -2.13 -21.75 0.50
N ASP A 230 -1.77 -20.57 0.98
CA ASP A 230 -0.61 -19.84 0.49
C ASP A 230 0.65 -20.24 1.24
N ILE A 231 1.54 -20.93 0.52
CA ILE A 231 2.83 -21.37 1.03
C ILE A 231 3.87 -20.24 0.97
N GLN A 232 3.74 -19.31 0.02
CA GLN A 232 4.71 -18.23 -0.22
C GLN A 232 4.64 -17.18 0.89
N ALA A 233 3.43 -16.75 1.26
CA ALA A 233 3.23 -15.73 2.29
C ALA A 233 3.31 -16.29 3.72
N LYS A 234 3.23 -17.62 3.91
CA LYS A 234 3.06 -18.27 5.21
C LYS A 234 4.03 -17.77 6.28
N ASP A 235 5.32 -17.80 5.97
CA ASP A 235 6.37 -17.44 6.94
C ASP A 235 6.43 -15.94 7.20
N THR A 236 6.10 -15.14 6.19
CA THR A 236 6.01 -13.68 6.33
C THR A 236 4.81 -13.31 7.22
N VAL A 237 3.65 -13.90 6.98
CA VAL A 237 2.45 -13.71 7.81
C VAL A 237 2.71 -14.13 9.26
N ALA A 238 3.31 -15.31 9.47
CA ALA A 238 3.63 -15.79 10.82
C ALA A 238 4.59 -14.84 11.54
N TRP A 239 5.58 -14.28 10.83
CA TRP A 239 6.49 -13.29 11.37
C TRP A 239 5.76 -11.99 11.75
N PHE A 240 4.92 -11.43 10.87
CA PHE A 240 4.14 -10.22 11.18
C PHE A 240 3.24 -10.39 12.41
N ILE A 241 2.55 -11.53 12.53
CA ILE A 241 1.72 -11.84 13.70
C ILE A 241 2.58 -11.82 14.96
N LYS A 242 3.72 -12.51 14.93
CA LYS A 242 4.61 -12.59 16.09
C LYS A 242 5.15 -11.21 16.49
N GLU A 243 5.66 -10.47 15.51
CA GLU A 243 6.38 -9.22 15.72
C GLU A 243 5.45 -8.06 16.08
N LEU A 244 4.32 -7.94 15.37
CA LEU A 244 3.44 -6.79 15.47
C LEU A 244 2.11 -7.12 16.18
N SER A 245 2.00 -8.25 16.88
CA SER A 245 0.75 -8.69 17.55
C SER A 245 0.03 -7.61 18.36
N GLN A 246 0.79 -6.72 19.02
CA GLN A 246 0.25 -5.64 19.85
C GLN A 246 -0.18 -4.40 19.05
N GLN A 247 0.31 -4.27 17.82
CA GLN A 247 0.04 -3.15 16.91
C GLN A 247 -1.05 -3.48 15.91
N LEU A 248 -1.20 -4.77 15.56
CA LEU A 248 -2.19 -5.24 14.61
C LEU A 248 -3.61 -4.98 15.11
N LEU A 249 -4.40 -4.42 14.22
CA LEU A 249 -5.79 -4.07 14.44
C LEU A 249 -6.65 -5.30 14.75
N LYS A 250 -6.39 -6.36 13.99
CA LYS A 250 -6.87 -7.73 14.18
C LYS A 250 -5.70 -8.66 13.87
N PRO A 251 -5.55 -9.80 14.57
CA PRO A 251 -4.37 -10.64 14.42
C PRO A 251 -4.09 -11.05 12.97
N VAL A 252 -5.11 -11.49 12.22
CA VAL A 252 -5.13 -11.74 10.76
C VAL A 252 -6.58 -12.05 10.37
N VAL A 253 -7.00 -11.71 9.15
CA VAL A 253 -8.22 -12.24 8.53
C VAL A 253 -7.85 -13.46 7.66
N PRO A 254 -8.04 -14.70 8.13
CA PRO A 254 -7.72 -15.87 7.33
C PRO A 254 -8.83 -16.15 6.31
N LEU A 255 -8.48 -16.24 5.04
CA LEU A 255 -9.39 -16.71 4.00
C LEU A 255 -9.12 -18.17 3.68
N ALA A 256 -10.07 -19.02 4.04
CA ALA A 256 -10.02 -20.44 3.76
C ALA A 256 -9.98 -20.69 2.25
N ASN A 257 -9.28 -21.74 1.82
CA ASN A 257 -9.22 -22.22 0.44
C ASN A 257 -8.57 -21.31 -0.62
N ARG A 258 -7.99 -20.16 -0.25
CA ARG A 258 -7.30 -19.27 -1.20
C ARG A 258 -5.81 -19.60 -1.32
N THR A 259 -5.26 -19.43 -2.51
CA THR A 259 -3.83 -19.52 -2.81
C THR A 259 -3.26 -18.12 -3.03
N HIS A 260 -1.93 -18.01 -3.17
CA HIS A 260 -1.22 -16.75 -3.37
C HIS A 260 -1.82 -15.85 -4.46
N LEU A 261 -2.28 -16.43 -5.57
CA LEU A 261 -2.76 -15.66 -6.73
C LEU A 261 -4.24 -15.27 -6.65
N ALA A 262 -4.94 -15.54 -5.54
CA ALA A 262 -6.36 -15.23 -5.38
C ALA A 262 -6.76 -13.77 -5.68
N PRO A 263 -5.93 -12.74 -5.41
CA PRO A 263 -6.26 -11.36 -5.76
C PRO A 263 -6.26 -11.06 -7.27
N LEU A 264 -5.69 -11.95 -8.11
CA LEU A 264 -5.65 -11.74 -9.55
C LEU A 264 -7.03 -12.00 -10.18
N GLY A 265 -7.41 -11.14 -11.13
CA GLY A 265 -8.66 -11.27 -11.85
C GLY A 265 -8.91 -10.09 -12.80
N TRP A 266 -9.56 -10.39 -13.93
CA TRP A 266 -9.88 -9.40 -14.97
C TRP A 266 -11.38 -9.06 -15.01
N ARG A 267 -12.17 -9.90 -15.69
CA ARG A 267 -13.64 -9.82 -15.76
C ARG A 267 -14.29 -10.58 -14.61
N ASN A 268 -13.70 -11.71 -14.24
CA ASN A 268 -14.07 -12.55 -13.12
C ASN A 268 -12.91 -12.55 -12.11
N GLY A 269 -13.21 -12.81 -10.84
CA GLY A 269 -12.25 -12.90 -9.75
C GLY A 269 -12.91 -13.43 -8.48
N ASP A 270 -12.19 -13.37 -7.36
CA ASP A 270 -12.68 -13.87 -6.07
C ASP A 270 -13.58 -12.81 -5.38
N GLN A 271 -14.89 -13.04 -5.38
CA GLN A 271 -15.87 -12.13 -4.79
C GLN A 271 -15.76 -12.08 -3.27
N GLU A 272 -15.56 -13.21 -2.60
CA GLU A 272 -15.45 -13.27 -1.14
C GLU A 272 -14.17 -12.56 -0.67
N LEU A 273 -13.07 -12.68 -1.41
CA LEU A 273 -11.87 -11.87 -1.15
C LEU A 273 -12.18 -10.38 -1.27
N ALA A 274 -12.87 -9.96 -2.33
CA ALA A 274 -13.22 -8.56 -2.52
C ALA A 274 -14.12 -8.02 -1.40
N ASP A 275 -15.10 -8.82 -0.94
CA ASP A 275 -15.97 -8.46 0.17
C ASP A 275 -15.20 -8.33 1.50
N ASN A 276 -14.23 -9.22 1.74
CA ASN A 276 -13.35 -9.11 2.91
C ASN A 276 -12.43 -7.88 2.84
N VAL A 277 -11.87 -7.56 1.67
CA VAL A 277 -11.08 -6.33 1.45
C VAL A 277 -11.91 -5.09 1.76
N ILE A 278 -13.13 -5.02 1.24
CA ILE A 278 -14.04 -3.89 1.50
C ILE A 278 -14.36 -3.78 2.98
N LYS A 279 -14.64 -4.92 3.64
CA LYS A 279 -14.91 -4.96 5.07
C LYS A 279 -13.72 -4.47 5.89
N SER A 280 -12.50 -4.94 5.60
CA SER A 280 -11.29 -4.49 6.28
C SER A 280 -11.07 -2.98 6.12
N ILE A 281 -11.25 -2.43 4.90
CA ILE A 281 -11.14 -0.98 4.67
C ILE A 281 -12.16 -0.20 5.55
N GLN A 282 -13.40 -0.67 5.64
CA GLN A 282 -14.43 -0.04 6.48
C GLN A 282 -14.11 -0.12 7.98
N GLU A 283 -13.56 -1.23 8.44
CA GLU A 283 -13.16 -1.42 9.84
C GLU A 283 -11.93 -0.58 10.20
N LEU A 284 -10.94 -0.50 9.31
CA LEU A 284 -9.77 0.39 9.42
C LEU A 284 -10.22 1.86 9.51
N ARG A 285 -11.17 2.27 8.64
CA ARG A 285 -11.79 3.61 8.65
C ARG A 285 -12.41 3.90 10.02
N ALA A 286 -13.24 3.00 10.52
CA ALA A 286 -13.93 3.16 11.81
C ALA A 286 -12.95 3.28 12.99
N LYS A 287 -11.84 2.53 12.99
CA LYS A 287 -10.81 2.69 14.03
C LYS A 287 -10.09 4.03 13.93
N LEU A 288 -9.74 4.48 12.72
CA LEU A 288 -9.14 5.81 12.57
C LEU A 288 -10.05 6.90 13.14
N ILE A 289 -11.35 6.81 12.86
CA ILE A 289 -12.34 7.76 13.38
C ILE A 289 -12.36 7.80 14.90
N SER A 290 -12.27 6.63 15.56
CA SER A 290 -12.23 6.58 17.03
C SER A 290 -10.91 7.07 17.61
N CYS A 291 -9.80 6.96 16.89
CA CYS A 291 -8.49 7.47 17.30
C CYS A 291 -8.36 9.00 17.14
N TYR A 292 -9.11 9.62 16.23
CA TYR A 292 -9.05 11.06 15.95
C TYR A 292 -10.44 11.70 16.08
N PRO A 293 -10.86 12.21 17.25
CA PRO A 293 -12.20 12.75 17.46
C PRO A 293 -12.60 13.87 16.48
N GLN A 294 -11.64 14.67 16.00
CA GLN A 294 -11.87 15.71 14.99
C GLN A 294 -12.31 15.16 13.62
N SER A 295 -12.13 13.85 13.38
CA SER A 295 -12.59 13.17 12.16
C SER A 295 -14.04 12.68 12.25
N GLN A 296 -14.65 12.64 13.44
CA GLN A 296 -16.05 12.24 13.62
C GLN A 296 -17.02 13.19 12.93
N GLU A 297 -16.81 14.51 13.07
CA GLU A 297 -17.67 15.53 12.45
C GLU A 297 -17.61 15.46 10.92
N LYS A 298 -16.41 15.25 10.34
CA LYS A 298 -16.24 15.05 8.90
C LYS A 298 -16.94 13.79 8.39
N GLU A 299 -16.85 12.69 9.15
CA GLU A 299 -17.53 11.45 8.79
C GLU A 299 -19.05 11.59 8.83
N GLU A 300 -19.61 12.27 9.84
CA GLU A 300 -21.05 12.51 9.94
C GLU A 300 -21.56 13.33 8.74
N VAL A 301 -20.81 14.35 8.31
CA VAL A 301 -21.13 15.13 7.11
C VAL A 301 -21.09 14.26 5.87
N LEU A 302 -20.03 13.45 5.69
CA LEU A 302 -19.91 12.55 4.54
C LEU A 302 -21.05 11.52 4.51
N MET A 303 -21.39 10.92 5.65
CA MET A 303 -22.46 9.92 5.75
C MET A 303 -23.84 10.53 5.47
N LYS A 304 -24.10 11.77 5.92
CA LYS A 304 -25.31 12.52 5.53
C LYS A 304 -25.36 12.73 4.03
N MET A 305 -24.28 13.20 3.42
CA MET A 305 -24.18 13.39 1.96
C MET A 305 -24.36 12.07 1.18
N ILE A 306 -23.93 10.94 1.72
CA ILE A 306 -24.15 9.62 1.11
C ILE A 306 -25.61 9.18 1.24
N SER A 307 -26.25 9.45 2.39
CA SER A 307 -27.61 8.97 2.69
C SER A 307 -28.74 9.77 2.02
N GLU A 308 -28.49 11.02 1.65
CA GLU A 308 -29.51 11.91 1.08
C GLU A 308 -29.74 11.70 -0.43
N HIS A 309 -29.00 10.81 -1.10
CA HIS A 309 -29.04 10.58 -2.56
C HIS A 309 -28.95 9.09 -2.90
#